data_AF-A0A2I2GCW9-F1
#
_entry.id   AF-A0A2I2GCW9-F1
#
_cell.length_a   1.000
_cell.length_b   1.000
_cell.length_c   1.000
_cell.angle_alpha   90.00
_cell.angle_beta   90.00
_cell.angle_gamma   90.00
#
_symmetry.space_group_name_H-M   'P 1'
#
loop_
_entity.id
_entity.type
_entity.pdbx_description
1 polymer ?
#
loop_
_entity_poly.entity_id
_entity_poly.type
_entity_poly.pdbx_seq_one_letter_code
_entity_poly.pdbx_strand_id
1 'polypeptide(L)'
;MPTTSDVYEFWGCADVRVYRVFFWLDSIKRRPEVEAAKKNALVKISITHEGDSSYYDRTDRVHTFAHDPICPGWSYRLLSTPYQGQNFEVVESGDIVSDRGVTMAYAAPSPFASWTISLHHLDYDKLDLSGITGGRFEFFGTSRAFGV
;
A
#
# COMPACT_ATOMS: atom_id res chain seq x y z
N MET A 1 -15.97 16.98 -19.88
CA MET A 1 -17.28 16.63 -19.29
C MET A 1 -17.60 15.22 -19.76
N PRO A 2 -17.76 14.24 -18.86
CA PRO A 2 -18.20 12.89 -19.26
C PRO A 2 -19.60 13.00 -19.89
N THR A 3 -19.86 12.17 -20.90
CA THR A 3 -21.18 12.08 -21.53
C THR A 3 -22.11 11.20 -20.70
N THR A 4 -23.43 11.37 -20.85
CA THR A 4 -24.42 10.61 -20.07
C THR A 4 -24.32 9.09 -20.26
N SER A 5 -23.70 8.60 -21.34
CA SER A 5 -23.41 7.17 -21.54
C SER A 5 -22.36 6.61 -20.58
N ASP A 6 -21.34 7.41 -20.25
CA ASP A 6 -20.22 6.97 -19.40
C ASP A 6 -20.69 6.66 -17.97
N VAL A 7 -21.74 7.34 -17.50
CA VAL A 7 -22.33 7.14 -16.17
C VAL A 7 -23.05 5.79 -16.07
N TYR A 8 -23.64 5.29 -17.16
CA TYR A 8 -24.31 3.99 -17.17
C TYR A 8 -23.32 2.82 -17.26
N GLU A 9 -22.18 2.99 -17.93
CA GLU A 9 -21.14 1.95 -18.08
C GLU A 9 -20.55 1.50 -16.73
N PHE A 10 -20.51 2.39 -15.75
CA PHE A 10 -20.04 2.11 -14.38
C PHE A 10 -21.15 1.97 -13.34
N TRP A 11 -22.43 1.88 -13.75
CA TRP A 11 -23.55 1.76 -12.81
C TRP A 11 -23.38 0.51 -11.94
N GLY A 12 -23.15 0.66 -10.63
CA GLY A 12 -22.91 -0.47 -9.70
C GLY A 12 -21.46 -0.96 -9.67
N CYS A 13 -20.53 -0.22 -10.29
CA CYS A 13 -19.11 -0.28 -9.97
C CYS A 13 -18.82 0.65 -8.79
N ALA A 14 -17.75 0.36 -8.03
CA ALA A 14 -17.28 1.19 -6.94
C ALA A 14 -15.96 1.90 -7.34
N ASP A 15 -15.93 3.23 -7.25
CA ASP A 15 -14.71 4.05 -7.25
C ASP A 15 -14.03 3.85 -5.89
N VAL A 16 -13.06 2.93 -5.84
CA VAL A 16 -12.28 2.61 -4.63
C VAL A 16 -11.04 3.49 -4.58
N ARG A 17 -10.90 4.23 -3.48
CA ARG A 17 -9.85 5.22 -3.29
C ARG A 17 -9.02 4.85 -2.09
N VAL A 18 -7.75 4.57 -2.31
CA VAL A 18 -6.77 4.24 -1.26
C VAL A 18 -6.16 5.54 -0.75
N TYR A 19 -6.23 5.77 0.56
CA TYR A 19 -5.52 6.88 1.21
C TYR A 19 -4.31 6.40 2.01
N ARG A 20 -4.19 5.10 2.26
CA ARG A 20 -3.06 4.48 2.96
C ARG A 20 -2.87 3.04 2.52
N VAL A 21 -1.61 2.62 2.45
CA VAL A 21 -1.23 1.24 2.10
C VAL A 21 -0.12 0.75 3.01
N PHE A 22 -0.27 -0.47 3.52
CA PHE A 22 0.81 -1.21 4.17
C PHE A 22 1.23 -2.40 3.31
N PHE A 23 2.49 -2.80 3.47
CA PHE A 23 2.98 -4.07 2.96
C PHE A 23 3.69 -4.85 4.05
N TRP A 24 3.17 -6.00 4.42
CA TRP A 24 3.75 -6.84 5.46
C TRP A 24 4.56 -7.98 4.84
N LEU A 25 5.71 -8.28 5.44
CA LEU A 25 6.45 -9.52 5.18
C LEU A 25 6.02 -10.59 6.17
N ASP A 26 5.53 -11.72 5.67
CA ASP A 26 5.09 -12.82 6.52
C ASP A 26 6.30 -13.58 7.07
N SER A 27 6.23 -13.98 8.34
CA SER A 27 7.26 -14.78 9.02
C SER A 27 8.66 -14.14 9.11
N ILE A 28 8.79 -12.83 8.87
CA ILE A 28 10.02 -12.09 9.13
C ILE A 28 10.36 -12.13 10.63
N LYS A 29 11.64 -12.35 10.95
CA LYS A 29 12.11 -12.49 12.33
C LYS A 29 13.34 -11.63 12.58
N ARG A 30 13.65 -11.42 13.85
CA ARG A 30 14.96 -10.90 14.26
C ARG A 30 15.92 -12.07 14.34
N ARG A 31 17.20 -11.81 14.05
CA ARG A 31 18.25 -12.84 14.20
C ARG A 31 18.40 -13.27 15.67
N PRO A 32 18.81 -14.51 15.95
CA PRO A 32 18.94 -15.03 17.32
C PRO A 32 19.78 -14.14 18.26
N GLU A 33 20.87 -13.56 17.76
CA GLU A 33 21.75 -12.66 18.51
C GLU A 33 21.09 -11.33 18.88
N VAL A 34 20.19 -10.82 18.01
CA VAL A 34 19.42 -9.60 18.25
C VAL A 34 18.28 -9.86 19.23
N GLU A 35 17.67 -11.05 19.12
CA GLU A 35 16.69 -11.55 20.09
C GLU A 35 17.31 -11.67 21.48
N ALA A 36 18.47 -12.33 21.61
CA ALA A 36 19.19 -12.49 22.87
C ALA A 36 19.58 -11.15 23.50
N ALA A 37 19.95 -10.16 22.68
CA ALA A 37 20.30 -8.82 23.11
C ALA A 37 19.08 -7.92 23.42
N LYS A 38 17.85 -8.43 23.26
CA LYS A 38 16.59 -7.67 23.41
C LYS A 38 16.59 -6.36 22.62
N LYS A 39 17.05 -6.43 21.38
CA LYS A 39 17.07 -5.29 20.47
C LYS A 39 15.91 -5.36 19.49
N ASN A 40 15.40 -4.19 19.12
CA ASN A 40 14.41 -4.04 18.06
C ASN A 40 15.10 -4.07 16.69
N ALA A 41 14.36 -4.45 15.65
CA ALA A 41 14.84 -4.41 14.26
C ALA A 41 13.88 -3.61 13.39
N LEU A 42 14.41 -2.72 12.55
CA LEU A 42 13.61 -1.92 11.63
C LEU A 42 13.44 -2.67 10.32
N VAL A 43 12.19 -2.79 9.87
CA VAL A 43 11.82 -3.25 8.54
C VAL A 43 11.36 -2.03 7.76
N LYS A 44 12.15 -1.62 6.77
CA LYS A 44 11.80 -0.52 5.86
C LYS A 44 11.54 -1.06 4.47
N ILE A 45 10.35 -0.76 3.95
CA ILE A 45 9.86 -1.28 2.67
C ILE A 45 9.48 -0.08 1.81
N SER A 46 10.09 0.02 0.64
CA SER A 46 9.70 1.01 -0.35
C SER A 46 8.50 0.48 -1.12
N ILE A 47 7.41 1.24 -1.10
CA ILE A 47 6.19 0.96 -1.86
C ILE A 47 6.07 2.05 -2.94
N THR A 48 5.83 1.65 -4.18
CA THR A 48 5.55 2.57 -5.28
C THR A 48 4.26 2.16 -5.98
N HIS A 49 3.31 3.08 -6.07
CA HIS A 49 2.17 3.00 -6.99
C HIS A 49 2.64 3.62 -8.31
N GLU A 50 2.69 2.84 -9.40
CA GLU A 50 3.33 3.27 -10.66
C GLU A 50 2.56 4.35 -11.41
N GLY A 51 1.28 4.55 -11.06
CA GLY A 51 0.47 5.65 -11.60
C GLY A 51 -0.43 5.23 -12.77
N ASP A 52 -0.12 4.11 -13.41
CA ASP A 52 -0.98 3.50 -14.42
C ASP A 52 -2.01 2.56 -13.78
N SER A 53 -3.28 2.78 -14.09
CA SER A 53 -4.40 1.92 -13.70
C SER A 53 -5.25 1.57 -14.91
N SER A 54 -5.67 0.31 -15.03
CA SER A 54 -6.59 -0.15 -16.09
C SER A 54 -7.77 -0.89 -15.48
N TYR A 55 -8.97 -0.49 -15.87
CA TYR A 55 -10.23 -1.06 -15.39
C TYR A 55 -11.02 -1.61 -16.56
N TYR A 56 -11.67 -2.75 -16.34
CA TYR A 56 -12.58 -3.36 -17.31
C TYR A 56 -14.01 -3.10 -16.84
N ASP A 57 -14.85 -2.55 -17.72
CA ASP A 57 -16.27 -2.45 -17.44
C ASP A 57 -16.99 -3.78 -17.72
N ARG A 58 -18.31 -3.81 -17.53
CA ARG A 58 -19.13 -5.02 -17.73
C ARG A 58 -19.21 -5.48 -19.19
N THR A 59 -18.78 -4.65 -20.12
CA THR A 59 -18.72 -4.95 -21.56
C THR A 59 -17.31 -5.30 -22.02
N ASP A 60 -16.38 -5.50 -21.08
CA ASP A 60 -14.97 -5.82 -21.32
C ASP A 60 -14.19 -4.67 -22.00
N ARG A 61 -14.71 -3.44 -21.92
CA ARG A 61 -14.01 -2.25 -22.43
C ARG A 61 -13.01 -1.77 -21.37
N VAL A 62 -11.79 -1.49 -21.84
CA VAL A 62 -10.68 -1.04 -21.00
C VAL A 62 -10.71 0.47 -20.83
N HIS A 63 -10.60 0.92 -19.57
CA HIS A 63 -10.49 2.32 -19.18
C HIS A 63 -9.15 2.51 -18.48
N THR A 64 -8.26 3.31 -19.08
CA THR A 64 -6.92 3.58 -18.56
C THR A 64 -6.85 4.96 -17.92
N PHE A 65 -6.22 5.03 -16.76
CA PHE A 65 -5.96 6.25 -16.01
C PHE A 65 -4.47 6.31 -15.70
N ALA A 66 -3.87 7.49 -15.82
CA ALA A 66 -2.47 7.72 -15.54
C ALA A 66 -2.31 8.90 -14.58
N HIS A 67 -1.39 8.79 -13.64
CA HIS A 67 -0.90 9.88 -12.80
C HIS A 67 0.59 9.65 -12.47
N ASP A 68 1.25 10.63 -11.85
CA ASP A 68 2.64 10.48 -11.44
C ASP A 68 2.78 9.36 -10.39
N PRO A 69 3.88 8.58 -10.38
CA PRO A 69 4.10 7.57 -9.37
C PRO A 69 4.04 8.13 -7.95
N ILE A 70 3.43 7.37 -7.04
CA ILE A 70 3.30 7.72 -5.63
C ILE A 70 4.15 6.75 -4.83
N CYS A 71 4.95 7.26 -3.88
CA CYS A 71 5.84 6.44 -3.07
C CYS A 71 5.48 6.53 -1.58
N PRO A 72 4.47 5.79 -1.09
CA PRO A 72 4.10 5.81 0.32
C PRO A 72 5.25 5.31 1.19
N GLY A 73 5.57 6.06 2.25
CA GLY A 73 6.57 5.63 3.23
C GLY A 73 5.97 4.58 4.16
N TRP A 74 6.49 3.35 4.13
CA TRP A 74 6.04 2.29 5.02
C TRP A 74 7.23 1.62 5.73
N SER A 75 7.18 1.63 7.06
CA SER A 75 8.15 0.92 7.87
C SER A 75 7.61 0.59 9.25
N TYR A 76 8.11 -0.51 9.82
CA TYR A 76 7.73 -0.98 11.14
C TYR A 76 8.93 -1.58 11.87
N ARG A 77 8.94 -1.53 13.20
CA ARG A 77 9.93 -2.18 14.04
C ARG A 77 9.37 -3.48 14.59
N LEU A 78 10.15 -4.55 14.51
CA LEU A 78 9.92 -5.75 15.31
C LEU A 78 10.41 -5.48 16.73
N LEU A 79 9.52 -5.58 17.70
CA LEU A 79 9.78 -5.28 19.10
C LEU A 79 10.35 -6.49 19.84
N SER A 80 11.35 -6.26 20.69
CA SER A 80 11.89 -7.28 21.60
C SER A 80 10.98 -7.61 22.77
N THR A 81 10.15 -6.65 23.14
CA THR A 81 9.15 -6.79 24.18
C THR A 81 7.84 -6.31 23.58
N PRO A 82 6.77 -7.12 23.61
CA PRO A 82 5.48 -6.71 23.08
C PRO A 82 5.01 -5.40 23.73
N TYR A 83 4.47 -4.48 22.93
CA TYR A 83 3.86 -3.24 23.42
C TYR A 83 2.37 -3.27 23.06
N GLN A 84 1.51 -3.08 24.06
CA GLN A 84 0.04 -3.14 23.88
C GLN A 84 -0.45 -4.43 23.19
N GLY A 85 0.22 -5.56 23.47
CA GLY A 85 -0.11 -6.86 22.86
C GLY A 85 0.38 -7.05 21.42
N GLN A 86 1.11 -6.08 20.86
CA GLN A 86 1.70 -6.18 19.53
C GLN A 86 3.21 -6.44 19.60
N ASN A 87 3.70 -7.27 18.69
CA ASN A 87 5.14 -7.55 18.53
C ASN A 87 5.83 -6.60 17.54
N PHE A 88 5.12 -5.54 17.13
CA PHE A 88 5.65 -4.55 16.21
C PHE A 88 5.18 -3.14 16.60
N GLU A 89 5.85 -2.15 16.02
CA GLU A 89 5.51 -0.73 16.11
C GLU A 89 5.59 -0.12 14.71
N VAL A 90 4.55 0.60 14.27
CA VAL A 90 4.58 1.33 12.99
C VAL A 90 5.47 2.58 13.13
N VAL A 91 6.41 2.77 12.21
CA VAL A 91 7.33 3.90 12.18
C VAL A 91 6.93 4.92 11.11
N GLU A 92 6.61 4.46 9.90
CA GLU A 92 6.04 5.28 8.83
C GLU A 92 4.68 4.69 8.44
N SER A 93 3.64 5.51 8.34
CA SER A 93 2.23 5.12 8.31
C SER A 93 1.66 4.82 6.92
N GLY A 94 2.48 4.72 5.88
CA GLY A 94 2.02 4.35 4.53
C GLY A 94 0.98 5.29 3.92
N ASP A 95 0.85 6.52 4.45
CA ASP A 95 -0.14 7.48 4.00
C ASP A 95 0.20 7.98 2.59
N ILE A 96 -0.77 7.90 1.69
CA ILE A 96 -0.69 8.37 0.30
C ILE A 96 -1.12 9.85 0.21
N VAL A 97 -2.07 10.26 1.07
CA VAL A 97 -2.64 11.60 1.07
C VAL A 97 -2.23 12.29 2.37
N SER A 98 -1.19 13.13 2.32
CA SER A 98 -0.79 13.95 3.48
C SER A 98 -0.90 15.46 3.28
N ASP A 99 -1.03 15.99 2.06
CA ASP A 99 -1.27 17.43 1.91
C ASP A 99 -1.95 17.87 0.60
N ARG A 100 -2.53 19.05 0.70
CA ARG A 100 -3.57 19.71 -0.09
C ARG A 100 -3.29 19.89 -1.58
N GLY A 101 -4.31 19.63 -2.39
CA GLY A 101 -4.38 20.11 -3.77
C GLY A 101 -5.37 19.29 -4.57
N VAL A 102 -6.67 19.55 -4.40
CA VAL A 102 -7.72 19.00 -5.26
C VAL A 102 -7.58 19.65 -6.64
N THR A 103 -6.62 19.21 -7.44
CA THR A 103 -6.66 19.40 -8.89
C THR A 103 -7.62 18.33 -9.42
N MET A 104 -8.79 18.78 -9.87
CA MET A 104 -9.93 17.95 -10.31
C MET A 104 -9.66 17.01 -11.50
N ALA A 105 -8.39 16.84 -11.91
CA ALA A 105 -7.96 16.04 -13.05
C ALA A 105 -7.16 14.78 -12.67
N TYR A 106 -6.81 14.59 -11.39
CA TYR A 106 -6.05 13.40 -10.96
C TYR A 106 -7.00 12.29 -10.51
N ALA A 107 -6.83 11.08 -11.07
CA ALA A 107 -7.48 9.89 -10.55
C ALA A 107 -6.96 9.61 -9.13
N ALA A 108 -7.85 9.28 -8.21
CA ALA A 108 -7.45 8.87 -6.88
C ALA A 108 -6.73 7.52 -6.96
N PRO A 109 -5.67 7.29 -6.15
CA PRO A 109 -4.95 6.02 -6.12
C PRO A 109 -5.89 4.88 -5.78
N SER A 110 -5.77 3.78 -6.51
CA SER A 110 -6.67 2.63 -6.45
C SER A 110 -5.87 1.37 -6.09
N PRO A 111 -6.48 0.37 -5.44
CA PRO A 111 -5.77 -0.88 -5.19
C PRO A 111 -5.53 -1.66 -6.49
N PHE A 112 -6.30 -1.38 -7.56
CA PHE A 112 -6.23 -2.07 -8.85
C PHE A 112 -5.25 -1.36 -9.81
N ALA A 113 -4.00 -1.28 -9.37
CA ALA A 113 -2.91 -0.64 -10.10
C ALA A 113 -1.64 -1.50 -10.03
N SER A 114 -0.61 -1.11 -10.76
CA SER A 114 0.72 -1.70 -10.62
C SER A 114 1.39 -1.13 -9.36
N TRP A 115 1.87 -2.03 -8.51
CA TRP A 115 2.61 -1.70 -7.29
C TRP A 115 3.98 -2.37 -7.30
N THR A 116 5.03 -1.59 -7.10
CA THR A 116 6.39 -2.10 -6.89
C THR A 116 6.73 -2.11 -5.40
N ILE A 117 7.26 -3.25 -4.95
CA ILE A 117 7.76 -3.43 -3.59
C ILE A 117 9.26 -3.65 -3.64
N SER A 118 9.99 -2.81 -2.91
CA SER A 118 11.45 -2.88 -2.86
C SER A 118 11.99 -2.95 -1.43
N LEU A 119 12.95 -3.84 -1.23
CA LEU A 119 13.58 -4.14 0.05
C LEU A 119 15.03 -3.63 0.08
N HIS A 120 15.23 -2.32 -0.06
CA HIS A 120 16.58 -1.74 -0.21
C HIS A 120 17.26 -1.34 1.11
N HIS A 121 16.52 -1.22 2.21
CA HIS A 121 17.02 -0.71 3.49
C HIS A 121 16.72 -1.65 4.65
N LEU A 122 16.74 -2.95 4.40
CA LEU A 122 16.61 -3.95 5.44
C LEU A 122 17.89 -4.01 6.27
N ASP A 123 17.72 -4.04 7.59
CA ASP A 123 18.80 -4.24 8.54
C ASP A 123 19.17 -5.72 8.57
N TYR A 124 19.94 -6.18 7.56
CA TYR A 124 20.31 -7.61 7.39
C TYR A 124 21.09 -8.19 8.57
N ASP A 125 21.77 -7.33 9.35
CA ASP A 125 22.46 -7.72 10.59
C ASP A 125 21.49 -7.99 11.74
N LYS A 126 20.25 -7.50 11.63
CA LYS A 126 19.21 -7.71 12.65
C LYS A 126 18.04 -8.58 12.20
N LEU A 127 17.81 -8.70 10.91
CA LEU A 127 16.68 -9.41 10.33
C LEU A 127 17.11 -10.77 9.77
N ASP A 128 16.30 -11.78 10.07
CA ASP A 128 16.35 -13.09 9.42
C ASP A 128 15.23 -13.16 8.38
N LEU A 129 15.63 -13.21 7.11
CA LEU A 129 14.74 -13.28 5.95
C LEU A 129 14.53 -14.71 5.43
N SER A 130 15.29 -15.68 5.95
CA SER A 130 15.29 -17.06 5.44
C SER A 130 13.93 -17.76 5.56
N GLY A 131 13.11 -17.32 6.51
CA GLY A 131 11.77 -17.83 6.77
C GLY A 131 10.63 -17.07 6.10
N ILE A 132 10.92 -16.06 5.26
CA ILE A 132 9.87 -15.30 4.57
C ILE A 132 9.16 -16.21 3.56
N THR A 133 7.85 -16.31 3.72
CA THR A 133 6.99 -17.18 2.91
C THR A 133 6.05 -16.42 1.99
N GLY A 134 5.92 -15.11 2.19
CA GLY A 134 5.04 -14.26 1.41
C GLY A 134 5.06 -12.82 1.88
N GLY A 135 4.26 -12.01 1.22
CA GLY A 135 3.93 -10.68 1.67
C GLY A 135 2.47 -10.35 1.35
N ARG A 136 1.91 -9.42 2.10
CA ARG A 136 0.50 -9.04 1.98
C ARG A 136 0.36 -7.53 1.96
N PHE A 137 -0.50 -7.05 1.08
CA PHE A 137 -0.98 -5.67 1.12
C PHE A 137 -2.12 -5.53 2.12
N GLU A 138 -2.17 -4.37 2.77
CA GLU A 138 -3.32 -3.91 3.52
C GLU A 138 -3.68 -2.51 3.03
N PHE A 139 -4.81 -2.40 2.33
CA PHE A 139 -5.28 -1.15 1.76
C PHE A 139 -6.33 -0.52 2.65
N PHE A 140 -6.20 0.78 2.88
CA PHE A 140 -7.18 1.58 3.60
C PHE A 140 -7.72 2.64 2.66
N GLY A 141 -9.03 2.70 2.57
CA GLY A 141 -9.67 3.48 1.54
C GLY A 141 -11.13 3.78 1.81
N THR A 142 -11.70 4.51 0.85
CA THR A 142 -13.13 4.75 0.74
C THR A 142 -13.63 4.15 -0.56
N SER A 143 -14.93 3.93 -0.66
CA SER A 143 -15.57 3.57 -1.92
C SER A 143 -16.80 4.45 -2.15
N ARG A 144 -17.07 4.79 -3.40
CA ARG A 144 -18.32 5.46 -3.81
C ARG A 144 -18.86 4.84 -5.08
N ALA A 145 -20.17 4.91 -5.29
CA ALA A 145 -20.77 4.51 -6.56
C ALA A 145 -20.38 5.52 -7.67
N PHE A 146 -20.15 5.02 -8.88
CA PHE A 146 -20.10 5.89 -10.06
C PHE A 146 -21.52 6.41 -10.37
N GLY A 147 -21.68 7.72 -10.56
CA GLY A 147 -22.93 8.33 -11.02
C GLY A 147 -23.83 8.99 -9.96
N VAL A 148 -23.31 9.29 -8.77
CA VAL A 148 -23.99 10.13 -7.75
C VAL A 148 -23.27 11.46 -7.61
#